data_AF-A0A2N3CJB4-F1
#
_entry.id   AF-A0A2N3CJB4-F1
#
_cell.length_a   1.000
_cell.length_b   1.000
_cell.length_c   1.000
_cell.angle_alpha   90.00
_cell.angle_beta   90.00
_cell.angle_gamma   90.00
#
_symmetry.space_group_name_H-M   'P 1'
#
loop_
_entity.id
_entity.type
_entity.pdbx_description
1 polymer ?
#
loop_
_entity_poly.entity_id
_entity_poly.type
_entity_poly.pdbx_seq_one_letter_code
_entity_poly.pdbx_strand_id
1 'polypeptide(L)'
;MTDFAATRARFDLPEGVIYLDGNSLGPLPRGAAERAQQVITREWGEMLITAWNRAGWIDLPRRLGDRIGRLIGAAPGTVSVGDTLSIKVYQALAAALALNPGRKVVLSDSGNFPTDLYMAEGLLRTLGKDHELRIMAPEDVAGAITDEVAAVMLTEVDYRTGRRHDMAALTGKAH
;
A
#
# COMPACT_ATOMS: atom_id res chain seq x y z
N MET A 1 -3.63 -27.51 9.31
CA MET A 1 -4.05 -26.49 10.29
C MET A 1 -2.81 -25.68 10.65
N THR A 2 -2.91 -24.35 10.75
CA THR A 2 -1.76 -23.49 11.06
C THR A 2 -1.32 -23.68 12.52
N ASP A 3 -0.02 -23.90 12.75
CA ASP A 3 0.56 -23.96 14.09
C ASP A 3 0.86 -22.54 14.59
N PHE A 4 -0.02 -21.99 15.42
CA PHE A 4 0.12 -20.65 15.96
C PHE A 4 1.25 -20.52 16.99
N ALA A 5 1.63 -21.59 17.68
CA ALA A 5 2.75 -21.55 18.61
C ALA A 5 4.07 -21.40 17.83
N ALA A 6 4.22 -22.17 16.74
CA ALA A 6 5.35 -22.04 15.84
C ALA A 6 5.40 -20.68 15.13
N THR A 7 4.26 -20.12 14.71
CA THR A 7 4.22 -18.77 14.11
C THR A 7 4.57 -17.69 15.14
N ARG A 8 4.02 -17.76 16.35
CA ARG A 8 4.33 -16.81 17.44
C ARG A 8 5.82 -16.82 17.79
N ALA A 9 6.46 -17.99 17.79
CA ALA A 9 7.89 -18.13 18.07
C ALA A 9 8.82 -17.44 17.05
N ARG A 10 8.29 -16.91 15.93
CA ARG A 10 9.04 -16.14 14.94
C ARG A 10 9.13 -14.65 15.25
N PHE A 11 8.54 -14.19 16.33
CA PHE A 11 8.51 -12.79 16.72
C PHE A 11 9.07 -12.60 18.11
N ASP A 12 9.75 -11.47 18.32
CA ASP A 12 10.18 -11.04 19.64
C ASP A 12 9.08 -10.18 20.25
N LEU A 13 8.42 -10.72 21.27
CA LEU A 13 7.33 -10.10 22.00
C LEU A 13 7.76 -9.92 23.47
N PRO A 14 7.53 -8.75 24.08
CA PRO A 14 7.82 -8.56 25.49
C PRO A 14 7.01 -9.53 26.38
N GLU A 15 7.64 -10.05 27.44
CA GLU A 15 6.96 -10.92 28.40
C GLU A 15 5.81 -10.17 29.10
N GLY A 16 4.70 -10.86 29.32
CA GLY A 16 3.51 -10.29 29.97
C GLY A 16 2.69 -9.31 29.12
N VAL A 17 3.13 -8.96 27.91
CA VAL A 17 2.40 -8.03 27.04
C VAL A 17 1.38 -8.76 26.16
N ILE A 18 0.13 -8.30 26.25
CA ILE A 18 -0.95 -8.66 25.32
C ILE A 18 -1.03 -7.56 24.25
N TYR A 19 -0.44 -7.80 23.08
CA TYR A 19 -0.32 -6.79 22.03
C TYR A 19 -1.45 -6.93 21.00
N LEU A 20 -2.42 -6.00 21.03
CA LEU A 20 -3.61 -5.99 20.18
C LEU A 20 -3.63 -4.80 19.21
N ASP A 21 -2.47 -4.27 18.84
CA ASP A 21 -2.31 -3.12 17.92
C ASP A 21 -1.38 -3.43 16.74
N GLY A 22 -1.28 -4.72 16.39
CA GLY A 22 -0.43 -5.22 15.30
C GLY A 22 -0.85 -4.75 13.90
N ASN A 23 -2.08 -4.26 13.76
CA ASN A 23 -2.60 -3.62 12.54
C ASN A 23 -2.00 -2.22 12.33
N SER A 24 -1.54 -1.55 13.40
CA SER A 24 -0.84 -0.26 13.32
C SER A 24 0.65 -0.46 13.11
N LEU A 25 1.28 -1.32 13.95
CA LEU A 25 2.67 -1.70 13.83
C LEU A 25 2.85 -3.20 14.10
N GLY A 26 3.30 -3.95 13.11
CA GLY A 26 3.57 -5.38 13.29
C GLY A 26 4.68 -5.64 14.33
N PRO A 27 4.60 -6.76 15.10
CA PRO A 27 5.64 -7.12 16.05
C PRO A 27 6.96 -7.41 15.36
N LEU A 28 8.08 -7.20 16.06
CA LEU A 28 9.43 -7.39 15.53
C LEU A 28 9.66 -8.85 15.14
N PRO A 29 9.90 -9.18 13.87
CA PRO A 29 10.27 -10.53 13.48
C PRO A 29 11.69 -10.86 13.97
N ARG A 30 11.90 -12.09 14.44
CA ARG A 30 13.22 -12.60 14.80
C ARG A 30 14.17 -12.49 13.61
N GLY A 31 15.38 -12.04 13.89
CA GLY A 31 16.43 -11.81 12.90
C GLY A 31 16.32 -10.51 12.11
N ALA A 32 15.27 -9.69 12.31
CA ALA A 32 15.18 -8.38 11.65
C ALA A 32 16.31 -7.43 12.12
N ALA A 33 16.61 -7.41 13.43
CA ALA A 33 17.70 -6.60 13.99
C ALA A 33 19.08 -7.06 13.48
N GLU A 34 19.33 -8.37 13.48
CA GLU A 34 20.56 -8.96 12.96
C GLU A 34 20.73 -8.67 11.47
N ARG A 35 19.64 -8.76 10.68
CA ARG A 35 19.66 -8.43 9.26
C ARG A 35 19.98 -6.95 9.03
N ALA A 36 19.40 -6.05 9.81
CA ALA A 36 19.72 -4.63 9.73
C ALA A 36 21.20 -4.35 10.08
N GLN A 37 21.73 -5.02 11.12
CA GLN A 37 23.13 -4.91 11.48
C GLN A 37 24.07 -5.42 10.37
N GLN A 38 23.71 -6.50 9.67
CA GLN A 38 24.47 -7.00 8.53
C GLN A 38 24.49 -5.99 7.37
N VAL A 39 23.36 -5.37 7.06
CA VAL A 39 23.29 -4.32 6.02
C VAL A 39 24.23 -3.16 6.37
N ILE A 40 24.23 -2.70 7.62
CA ILE A 40 25.06 -1.57 8.06
C ILE A 40 26.54 -1.94 8.09
N THR A 41 26.90 -3.00 8.81
CA THR A 41 28.29 -3.31 9.11
C THR A 41 29.01 -3.98 7.95
N ARG A 42 28.40 -4.98 7.31
CA ARG A 42 29.05 -5.79 6.27
C ARG A 42 28.77 -5.26 4.88
N GLU A 43 27.52 -4.99 4.55
CA GLU A 43 27.19 -4.59 3.17
C GLU A 43 27.62 -3.14 2.93
N TRP A 44 27.13 -2.20 3.74
CA TRP A 44 27.54 -0.80 3.61
C TRP A 44 28.98 -0.58 4.08
N GLY A 45 29.31 -0.97 5.31
CA GLY A 45 30.61 -0.70 5.91
C GLY A 45 31.81 -1.29 5.15
N GLU A 46 31.71 -2.52 4.65
CA GLU A 46 32.83 -3.18 3.95
C GLU A 46 32.73 -3.08 2.43
N MET A 47 31.53 -3.19 1.83
CA MET A 47 31.41 -3.23 0.36
C MET A 47 31.21 -1.85 -0.27
N LEU A 48 30.81 -0.83 0.50
CA LEU A 48 30.53 0.53 0.02
C LEU A 48 29.59 0.50 -1.20
N ILE A 49 29.90 1.30 -2.23
CA ILE A 49 29.10 1.39 -3.45
C ILE A 49 28.93 0.04 -4.18
N THR A 50 29.86 -0.90 -4.00
CA THR A 50 29.77 -2.20 -4.68
C THR A 50 28.64 -3.08 -4.14
N ALA A 51 28.07 -2.75 -2.97
CA ALA A 51 26.91 -3.44 -2.39
C ALA A 51 25.67 -3.40 -3.30
N TRP A 52 25.54 -2.37 -4.15
CA TRP A 52 24.48 -2.32 -5.18
C TRP A 52 24.36 -3.61 -5.97
N ASN A 53 25.51 -4.17 -6.34
CA ASN A 53 25.60 -5.40 -7.11
C ASN A 53 25.93 -6.61 -6.21
N ARG A 54 26.96 -6.50 -5.34
CA ARG A 54 27.46 -7.62 -4.54
C ARG A 54 26.49 -8.09 -3.46
N ALA A 55 25.70 -7.18 -2.89
CA ALA A 55 24.65 -7.50 -1.92
C ALA A 55 23.24 -7.49 -2.56
N GLY A 56 23.15 -7.24 -3.87
CA GLY A 56 21.91 -7.25 -4.63
C GLY A 56 20.89 -6.19 -4.19
N TRP A 57 21.36 -5.01 -3.75
CA TRP A 57 20.46 -3.89 -3.40
C TRP A 57 19.67 -3.42 -4.62
N ILE A 58 20.25 -3.46 -5.82
CA ILE A 58 19.58 -3.02 -7.06
C ILE A 58 18.29 -3.82 -7.34
N ASP A 59 18.31 -5.13 -7.05
CA ASP A 59 17.17 -6.02 -7.29
C ASP A 59 16.23 -6.14 -6.08
N LEU A 60 16.59 -5.58 -4.93
CA LEU A 60 15.86 -5.80 -3.68
C LEU A 60 14.38 -5.37 -3.76
N PRO A 61 14.02 -4.17 -4.29
CA PRO A 61 12.63 -3.75 -4.47
C PRO A 61 11.76 -4.77 -5.22
N ARG A 62 12.28 -5.30 -6.34
CA ARG A 62 11.57 -6.26 -7.20
C ARG A 62 11.47 -7.64 -6.55
N ARG A 63 12.56 -8.13 -5.96
CA ARG A 63 12.55 -9.43 -5.25
C ARG A 63 11.59 -9.44 -4.06
N LEU A 64 11.51 -8.34 -3.32
CA LEU A 64 10.51 -8.20 -2.25
C LEU A 64 9.10 -8.06 -2.82
N GLY A 65 8.95 -7.30 -3.90
CA GLY A 65 7.70 -7.17 -4.63
C GLY A 65 7.12 -8.53 -5.05
N ASP A 66 7.92 -9.39 -5.68
CA ASP A 66 7.50 -10.74 -6.07
C ASP A 66 7.04 -11.60 -4.87
N ARG A 67 7.68 -11.42 -3.70
CA ARG A 67 7.27 -12.12 -2.48
C ARG A 67 5.90 -11.64 -1.99
N ILE A 68 5.66 -10.33 -2.02
CA ILE A 68 4.38 -9.72 -1.64
C ILE A 68 3.29 -10.05 -2.66
N GLY A 69 3.63 -10.05 -3.95
CA GLY A 69 2.70 -10.35 -5.05
C GLY A 69 1.97 -11.67 -4.84
N ARG A 70 2.66 -12.70 -4.33
CA ARG A 70 2.05 -14.00 -3.98
C ARG A 70 0.97 -13.92 -2.89
N LEU A 71 1.02 -12.92 -2.01
CA LEU A 71 0.03 -12.71 -0.95
C LEU A 71 -1.21 -11.96 -1.45
N ILE A 72 -1.04 -11.13 -2.48
CA ILE A 72 -2.10 -10.28 -3.03
C ILE A 72 -2.60 -10.74 -4.41
N GLY A 73 -2.17 -11.92 -4.87
CA GLY A 73 -2.58 -12.50 -6.16
C GLY A 73 -1.99 -11.82 -7.40
N ALA A 74 -0.91 -11.06 -7.27
CA ALA A 74 -0.25 -10.40 -8.39
C ALA A 74 0.69 -11.34 -9.16
N ALA A 75 0.86 -11.07 -10.46
CA ALA A 75 1.78 -11.82 -11.32
C ALA A 75 3.26 -11.52 -10.97
N PRO A 76 4.19 -12.43 -11.28
CA PRO A 76 5.62 -12.16 -11.12
C PRO A 76 6.06 -10.91 -11.91
N GLY A 77 6.90 -10.07 -11.32
CA GLY A 77 7.45 -8.86 -11.93
C GLY A 77 6.49 -7.66 -11.95
N THR A 78 5.28 -7.76 -11.40
CA THR A 78 4.29 -6.66 -11.43
C THR A 78 4.15 -5.89 -10.12
N VAL A 79 4.96 -6.21 -9.11
CA VAL A 79 4.98 -5.53 -7.80
C VAL A 79 6.42 -5.10 -7.49
N SER A 80 6.57 -3.90 -6.92
CA SER A 80 7.87 -3.39 -6.44
C SER A 80 7.68 -2.69 -5.10
N VAL A 81 8.65 -2.87 -4.19
CA VAL A 81 8.65 -2.23 -2.86
C VAL A 81 9.49 -0.97 -2.88
N GLY A 82 8.92 0.15 -2.45
CA GLY A 82 9.63 1.42 -2.27
C GLY A 82 8.69 2.52 -1.79
N ASP A 83 9.25 3.65 -1.40
CA ASP A 83 8.54 4.82 -0.87
C ASP A 83 7.55 4.48 0.27
N THR A 84 6.59 5.38 0.51
CA THR A 84 5.47 5.18 1.43
C THR A 84 4.17 4.99 0.66
N LEU A 85 3.12 4.50 1.33
CA LEU A 85 1.79 4.37 0.74
C LEU A 85 1.29 5.70 0.14
N SER A 86 1.47 6.82 0.84
CA SER A 86 1.06 8.15 0.39
C SER A 86 1.66 8.53 -0.97
N ILE A 87 2.95 8.25 -1.17
CA ILE A 87 3.63 8.50 -2.45
C ILE A 87 3.10 7.56 -3.53
N LYS A 88 2.84 6.29 -3.20
CA LYS A 88 2.28 5.32 -4.16
C LYS A 88 0.86 5.69 -4.59
N VAL A 89 0.02 6.15 -3.67
CA VAL A 89 -1.33 6.66 -3.98
C VAL A 89 -1.24 7.86 -4.93
N TYR A 90 -0.37 8.83 -4.62
CA TYR A 90 -0.16 9.98 -5.50
C TYR A 90 0.28 9.57 -6.91
N GLN A 91 1.28 8.69 -7.02
CA GLN A 91 1.79 8.19 -8.31
C GLN A 91 0.71 7.44 -9.09
N ALA A 92 -0.06 6.57 -8.42
CA ALA A 92 -1.11 5.77 -9.04
C ALA A 92 -2.26 6.66 -9.56
N LEU A 93 -2.71 7.65 -8.78
CA LEU A 93 -3.72 8.60 -9.21
C LEU A 93 -3.24 9.48 -10.37
N ALA A 94 -2.01 9.98 -10.30
CA ALA A 94 -1.44 10.78 -11.38
C ALA A 94 -1.38 9.98 -12.69
N ALA A 95 -0.98 8.71 -12.63
CA ALA A 95 -1.00 7.83 -13.79
C ALA A 95 -2.43 7.54 -14.29
N ALA A 96 -3.38 7.26 -13.39
CA ALA A 96 -4.77 6.99 -13.75
C ALA A 96 -5.44 8.19 -14.45
N LEU A 97 -5.20 9.40 -13.95
CA LEU A 97 -5.71 10.64 -14.55
C LEU A 97 -5.04 10.93 -15.91
N ALA A 98 -3.74 10.68 -16.05
CA ALA A 98 -3.03 10.84 -17.32
C ALA A 98 -3.54 9.86 -18.40
N LEU A 99 -3.94 8.65 -18.01
CA LEU A 99 -4.56 7.65 -18.91
C LEU A 99 -6.00 8.01 -19.29
N ASN A 100 -6.67 8.87 -18.52
CA ASN A 100 -8.07 9.25 -18.71
C ASN A 100 -8.24 10.77 -18.85
N PRO A 101 -7.63 11.44 -19.85
CA PRO A 101 -7.54 12.90 -19.89
C PRO A 101 -8.88 13.64 -19.96
N GLY A 102 -9.95 12.98 -20.43
CA GLY A 102 -11.31 13.54 -20.50
C GLY A 102 -12.14 13.38 -19.22
N ARG A 103 -11.69 12.56 -18.26
CA ARG A 103 -12.38 12.31 -16.99
C ARG A 103 -11.64 13.05 -15.87
N LYS A 104 -12.39 13.74 -15.00
CA LYS A 104 -11.81 14.68 -14.04
C LYS A 104 -12.14 14.37 -12.58
N VAL A 105 -12.96 13.36 -12.33
CA VAL A 105 -13.40 12.98 -10.99
C VAL A 105 -12.56 11.82 -10.46
N VAL A 106 -11.99 11.97 -9.27
CA VAL A 106 -11.53 10.85 -8.44
C VAL A 106 -12.63 10.57 -7.41
N LEU A 107 -13.16 9.35 -7.41
CA LEU A 107 -14.19 8.92 -6.47
C LEU A 107 -13.53 8.21 -5.28
N SER A 108 -13.92 8.57 -4.06
CA SER A 108 -13.48 7.97 -2.80
C SER A 108 -14.64 7.94 -1.79
N ASP A 109 -14.39 7.47 -0.59
CA ASP A 109 -15.35 7.47 0.52
C ASP A 109 -14.79 8.05 1.82
N SER A 110 -15.70 8.30 2.76
CA SER A 110 -15.40 8.81 4.11
C SER A 110 -14.86 7.76 5.10
N GLY A 111 -14.74 6.51 4.67
CA GLY A 111 -14.06 5.40 5.35
C GLY A 111 -12.59 5.24 4.95
N ASN A 112 -12.16 5.96 3.91
CA ASN A 112 -10.78 5.92 3.43
C ASN A 112 -9.82 6.51 4.46
N PHE A 113 -8.55 6.08 4.42
CA PHE A 113 -7.55 6.57 5.35
C PHE A 113 -7.26 8.06 5.08
N PRO A 114 -7.14 8.92 6.11
CA PRO A 114 -7.06 10.37 5.91
C PRO A 114 -5.95 10.81 4.95
N THR A 115 -4.78 10.18 5.03
CA THR A 115 -3.65 10.53 4.17
C THR A 115 -3.93 10.27 2.70
N ASP A 116 -4.69 9.25 2.34
CA ASP A 116 -5.01 8.94 0.95
C ASP A 116 -5.86 10.07 0.34
N LEU A 117 -6.83 10.57 1.09
CA LEU A 117 -7.64 11.74 0.72
C LEU A 117 -6.77 12.98 0.57
N TYR A 118 -5.86 13.27 1.52
CA TYR A 118 -4.97 14.43 1.44
C TYR A 118 -4.05 14.39 0.23
N MET A 119 -3.53 13.21 -0.12
CA MET A 119 -2.68 13.03 -1.31
C MET A 119 -3.47 13.22 -2.60
N ALA A 120 -4.70 12.70 -2.66
CA ALA A 120 -5.60 12.93 -3.79
C ALA A 120 -5.92 14.42 -3.94
N GLU A 121 -6.39 15.08 -2.88
CA GLU A 121 -6.66 16.52 -2.92
C GLU A 121 -5.45 17.36 -3.33
N GLY A 122 -4.27 17.04 -2.78
CA GLY A 122 -3.02 17.72 -3.12
C GLY A 122 -2.69 17.59 -4.61
N LEU A 123 -2.80 16.39 -5.16
CA LEU A 123 -2.60 16.12 -6.58
C LEU A 123 -3.59 16.91 -7.45
N LEU A 124 -4.89 16.83 -7.16
CA LEU A 124 -5.92 17.46 -7.98
C LEU A 124 -5.76 19.00 -7.98
N ARG A 125 -5.43 19.60 -6.82
CA ARG A 125 -5.09 21.02 -6.74
C ARG A 125 -3.90 21.40 -7.62
N THR A 126 -2.89 20.54 -7.72
CA THR A 126 -1.73 20.75 -8.61
C THR A 126 -2.10 20.62 -10.09
N LEU A 127 -3.00 19.71 -10.44
CA LEU A 127 -3.42 19.48 -11.83
C LEU A 127 -4.39 20.53 -12.38
N GLY A 128 -5.11 21.24 -11.50
CA GLY A 128 -5.96 22.38 -11.86
C GLY A 128 -7.39 22.27 -11.36
N LYS A 129 -8.12 23.38 -11.43
CA LYS A 129 -9.45 23.56 -10.79
C LYS A 129 -10.57 22.68 -11.35
N ASP A 130 -10.37 22.10 -12.53
CA ASP A 130 -11.37 21.26 -13.18
C ASP A 130 -11.40 19.82 -12.64
N HIS A 131 -10.45 19.46 -11.77
CA HIS A 131 -10.39 18.15 -11.13
C HIS A 131 -11.14 18.15 -9.79
N GLU A 132 -11.88 17.07 -9.52
CA GLU A 132 -12.74 16.93 -8.34
C GLU A 132 -12.37 15.66 -7.56
N LEU A 133 -12.22 15.78 -6.24
CA LEU A 133 -12.29 14.63 -5.34
C LEU A 133 -13.72 14.52 -4.84
N ARG A 134 -14.41 13.45 -5.22
CA ARG A 134 -15.78 13.18 -4.78
C ARG A 134 -15.76 12.16 -3.66
N ILE A 135 -16.31 12.54 -2.51
CA ILE A 135 -16.34 11.70 -1.30
C ILE A 135 -17.78 11.29 -1.02
N MET A 136 -18.02 9.98 -0.99
CA MET A 136 -19.33 9.39 -0.67
C MET A 136 -19.33 8.73 0.71
N ALA A 137 -20.53 8.39 1.22
CA ALA A 137 -20.63 7.36 2.23
C ALA A 137 -20.17 6.01 1.63
N PRO A 138 -19.49 5.13 2.38
CA PRO A 138 -18.98 3.87 1.83
C PRO A 138 -20.03 3.00 1.13
N GLU A 139 -21.26 3.00 1.62
CA GLU A 139 -22.42 2.31 1.06
C GLU A 139 -22.91 2.89 -0.28
N ASP A 140 -22.66 4.18 -0.52
CA ASP A 140 -23.12 4.90 -1.71
C ASP A 140 -22.09 4.89 -2.84
N VAL A 141 -20.85 4.47 -2.57
CA VAL A 141 -19.74 4.44 -3.55
C VAL A 141 -20.15 3.74 -4.84
N ALA A 142 -20.77 2.57 -4.72
CA ALA A 142 -21.20 1.80 -5.89
C ALA A 142 -22.14 2.64 -6.77
N GLY A 143 -23.09 3.37 -6.18
CA GLY A 143 -24.04 4.21 -6.90
C GLY A 143 -23.41 5.43 -7.59
N ALA A 144 -22.26 5.89 -7.09
CA ALA A 144 -21.56 7.09 -7.57
C ALA A 144 -20.54 6.82 -8.69
N ILE A 145 -20.31 5.57 -9.09
CA ILE A 145 -19.45 5.22 -10.22
C ILE A 145 -20.18 5.57 -11.53
N THR A 146 -19.67 6.57 -12.25
CA THR A 146 -20.22 7.12 -13.51
C THR A 146 -19.11 7.36 -14.55
N ASP A 147 -19.48 7.70 -15.78
CA ASP A 147 -18.54 7.86 -16.90
C ASP A 147 -17.57 9.05 -16.78
N GLU A 148 -17.81 9.98 -15.86
CA GLU A 148 -16.91 11.11 -15.56
C GLU A 148 -15.80 10.74 -14.56
N VAL A 149 -15.90 9.58 -13.90
CA VAL A 149 -14.94 9.09 -12.91
C VAL A 149 -13.71 8.53 -13.61
N ALA A 150 -12.57 9.18 -13.38
CA ALA A 150 -11.27 8.75 -13.89
C ALA A 150 -10.65 7.63 -13.05
N ALA A 151 -10.87 7.66 -11.74
CA ALA A 151 -10.33 6.67 -10.82
C ALA A 151 -11.26 6.50 -9.60
N VAL A 152 -11.41 5.25 -9.15
CA VAL A 152 -12.04 4.91 -7.88
C VAL A 152 -10.93 4.55 -6.89
N MET A 153 -10.73 5.36 -5.86
CA MET A 153 -9.70 5.21 -4.84
C MET A 153 -10.34 4.89 -3.50
N LEU A 154 -10.19 3.65 -3.03
CA LEU A 154 -10.80 3.16 -1.79
C LEU A 154 -9.79 2.39 -0.94
N THR A 155 -9.92 2.52 0.37
CA THR A 155 -9.34 1.56 1.32
C THR A 155 -10.27 0.34 1.39
N GLU A 156 -9.74 -0.86 1.10
CA GLU A 156 -10.56 -2.10 1.10
C GLU A 156 -11.19 -2.38 2.47
N VAL A 157 -10.44 -2.18 3.56
CA VAL A 157 -10.89 -2.42 4.93
C VAL A 157 -10.78 -1.13 5.76
N ASP A 158 -11.92 -0.56 6.16
CA ASP A 158 -11.96 0.67 6.95
C ASP A 158 -11.18 0.50 8.27
N TYR A 159 -10.20 1.37 8.50
CA TYR A 159 -9.26 1.27 9.62
C TYR A 159 -9.89 1.48 11.01
N ARG A 160 -11.10 2.05 11.09
CA ARG A 160 -11.82 2.32 12.34
C ARG A 160 -12.83 1.22 12.64
N THR A 161 -13.53 0.76 11.60
CA THR A 161 -14.71 -0.12 11.77
C THR A 161 -14.45 -1.57 11.35
N GLY A 162 -13.40 -1.82 10.57
CA GLY A 162 -13.14 -3.14 9.97
C GLY A 162 -14.09 -3.52 8.84
N ARG A 163 -14.99 -2.61 8.42
CA ARG A 163 -15.89 -2.84 7.28
C ARG A 163 -15.06 -3.06 6.02
N ARG A 164 -15.38 -4.12 5.28
CA ARG A 164 -14.68 -4.50 4.06
C ARG A 164 -15.54 -4.26 2.82
N HIS A 165 -14.98 -3.60 1.82
CA HIS A 165 -15.58 -3.46 0.50
C HIS A 165 -15.53 -4.77 -0.30
N ASP A 166 -16.54 -5.01 -1.14
CA ASP A 166 -16.44 -6.01 -2.21
C ASP A 166 -15.68 -5.39 -3.37
N MET A 167 -14.36 -5.54 -3.34
CA MET A 167 -13.48 -4.98 -4.37
C MET A 167 -13.73 -5.60 -5.75
N ALA A 168 -14.14 -6.87 -5.83
CA ALA A 168 -14.42 -7.50 -7.12
C ALA A 168 -15.64 -6.88 -7.81
N ALA A 169 -16.73 -6.66 -7.06
CA ALA A 169 -17.93 -6.00 -7.57
C ALA A 169 -17.66 -4.54 -7.96
N LEU A 170 -16.93 -3.79 -7.13
CA LEU A 170 -16.61 -2.38 -7.39
C LEU A 170 -15.67 -2.22 -8.59
N THR A 171 -14.63 -3.06 -8.71
CA THR A 171 -13.76 -3.07 -9.88
C THR A 171 -14.54 -3.43 -11.14
N GLY A 172 -15.43 -4.43 -11.09
CA GLY A 172 -16.28 -4.79 -12.22
C GLY A 172 -17.23 -3.69 -12.67
N LYS A 173 -17.65 -2.80 -11.76
CA LYS A 173 -18.48 -1.63 -12.09
C LYS A 173 -17.65 -0.46 -12.64
N ALA A 174 -16.40 -0.33 -12.23
CA ALA A 174 -15.52 0.77 -12.64
C ALA A 174 -14.90 0.58 -14.05
N HIS A 175 -14.85 -0.66 -14.56
CA HIS A 175 -14.31 -1.03 -15.87
C HIS A 175 -15.41 -1.22 -16.92
#